data_AF-A0A812K2A6-F1
#
_entry.id   AF-A0A812K2A6-F1
#
_cell.length_a   1.000
_cell.length_b   1.000
_cell.length_c   1.000
_cell.angle_alpha   90.00
_cell.angle_beta   90.00
_cell.angle_gamma   90.00
#
_symmetry.space_group_name_H-M   'P 1'
#
loop_
_entity.id
_entity.type
_entity.pdbx_description
1 polymer ?
#
loop_
_entity_poly.entity_id
_entity_poly.type
_entity_poly.pdbx_seq_one_letter_code
_entity_poly.pdbx_strand_id
1 'polypeptide(L)'
;MPSKRILKRWQSEATRRRRAALAKYRQGLNGKWESNAKKALAKRVKQKSLRIGPLLARCKAAQDASLERNLAKAHKLVKVLQEADQDVLSQLVPQLESLPVTAALLRRTLIPKFLRETACKFPSIKSKVTPIIQKWREIYVKDRARQIGQKKEAFKRSRKGTPATSQSRPDLPLEPEPTQPTEPADD
;
A
#
# COMPACT_ATOMS: atom_id res chain seq x y z
N MET A 1 -2.11 -69.07 -8.32
CA MET A 1 -2.65 -68.11 -7.32
C MET A 1 -3.67 -67.20 -7.99
N PRO A 2 -4.99 -67.44 -7.85
CA PRO A 2 -5.97 -66.57 -8.48
C PRO A 2 -5.95 -65.18 -7.81
N SER A 3 -5.75 -64.15 -8.63
CA SER A 3 -5.75 -62.75 -8.20
C SER A 3 -7.15 -62.34 -7.72
N LYS A 4 -7.23 -61.82 -6.50
CA LYS A 4 -8.48 -61.29 -5.93
C LYS A 4 -8.97 -60.13 -6.82
N ARG A 5 -9.96 -60.40 -7.68
CA ARG A 5 -10.71 -59.35 -8.39
C ARG A 5 -11.39 -58.47 -7.34
N ILE A 6 -10.91 -57.24 -7.20
CA ILE A 6 -11.57 -56.22 -6.38
C ILE A 6 -12.89 -55.87 -7.06
N LEU A 7 -14.00 -56.40 -6.56
CA LEU A 7 -15.34 -56.03 -7.01
C LEU A 7 -15.52 -54.52 -6.76
N LYS A 8 -15.65 -53.74 -7.83
CA LYS A 8 -16.01 -52.32 -7.76
C LYS A 8 -17.39 -52.25 -7.10
N ARG A 9 -17.44 -51.88 -5.81
CA ARG A 9 -18.71 -51.62 -5.11
C ARG A 9 -19.50 -50.58 -5.91
N TRP A 10 -20.66 -50.97 -6.43
CA TRP A 10 -21.62 -50.04 -7.02
C TRP A 10 -22.02 -49.04 -5.94
N GLN A 11 -21.77 -47.76 -6.21
CA GLN A 11 -22.13 -46.68 -5.32
C GLN A 11 -23.16 -45.83 -6.04
N SER A 12 -24.23 -45.49 -5.33
CA SER A 12 -25.23 -44.55 -5.83
C SER A 12 -24.58 -43.19 -6.13
N GLU A 13 -25.11 -42.49 -7.13
CA GLU A 13 -24.64 -41.15 -7.47
C GLU A 13 -24.72 -40.19 -6.28
N ALA A 14 -25.74 -40.34 -5.43
CA ALA A 14 -25.91 -39.55 -4.21
C ALA A 14 -24.72 -39.71 -3.26
N THR A 15 -24.23 -40.94 -3.05
CA THR A 15 -23.06 -41.21 -2.20
C THR A 15 -21.77 -40.66 -2.83
N ARG A 16 -21.62 -40.77 -4.15
CA ARG A 16 -20.48 -40.18 -4.88
C ARG A 16 -20.46 -38.66 -4.74
N ARG A 17 -21.59 -37.99 -4.96
CA ARG A 17 -21.74 -36.53 -4.81
C ARG A 17 -21.47 -36.09 -3.37
N ARG A 18 -21.99 -36.82 -2.38
CA ARG A 18 -21.76 -36.53 -0.95
C ARG A 18 -20.29 -36.62 -0.57
N ARG A 19 -19.55 -37.63 -1.05
CA ARG A 19 -18.09 -37.72 -0.81
C ARG A 19 -17.31 -36.62 -1.49
N ALA A 20 -17.65 -36.27 -2.74
CA ALA A 20 -17.02 -35.18 -3.45
C ALA A 20 -17.23 -33.84 -2.73
N ALA A 21 -18.44 -33.57 -2.24
CA ALA A 21 -18.76 -32.40 -1.44
C ALA A 21 -17.95 -32.36 -0.12
N LEU A 22 -17.87 -33.49 0.60
CA LEU A 22 -17.08 -33.60 1.82
C LEU A 22 -15.57 -33.42 1.56
N ALA A 23 -15.05 -33.94 0.45
CA ALA A 23 -13.66 -33.74 0.06
C ALA A 23 -13.34 -32.26 -0.20
N LYS A 24 -14.20 -31.56 -0.96
CA LYS A 24 -14.08 -30.10 -1.19
C LYS A 24 -14.19 -29.31 0.12
N TYR A 25 -15.12 -29.69 1.00
CA TYR A 25 -15.26 -29.06 2.32
C TYR A 25 -14.03 -29.22 3.20
N ARG A 26 -13.22 -30.27 2.99
CA ARG A 26 -11.97 -30.56 3.71
C ARG A 26 -10.72 -29.97 3.06
N GLN A 27 -10.79 -29.48 1.82
CA GLN A 27 -9.71 -28.73 1.15
C GLN A 27 -9.72 -27.23 1.52
N GLY A 28 -8.55 -26.64 1.76
CA GLY A 28 -8.34 -25.21 1.99
C GLY A 28 -8.38 -24.38 0.71
N LEU A 29 -8.16 -23.07 0.79
CA LEU A 29 -8.19 -22.15 -0.38
C LEU A 29 -7.20 -22.53 -1.49
N ASN A 30 -6.12 -23.24 -1.14
CA ASN A 30 -5.08 -23.68 -2.07
C ASN A 30 -5.30 -25.13 -2.58
N GLY A 31 -6.48 -25.72 -2.36
CA GLY A 31 -6.80 -27.11 -2.72
C GLY A 31 -6.12 -28.18 -1.85
N LYS A 32 -5.21 -27.80 -0.95
CA LYS A 32 -4.54 -28.68 0.01
C LYS A 32 -5.47 -29.03 1.18
N TRP A 33 -5.32 -30.22 1.74
CA TRP A 33 -6.05 -30.62 2.95
C TRP A 33 -5.60 -29.73 4.12
N GLU A 34 -6.54 -28.99 4.71
CA GLU A 34 -6.30 -28.12 5.85
C GLU A 34 -7.18 -28.54 7.02
N SER A 35 -6.65 -28.42 8.24
CA SER A 35 -7.43 -28.71 9.44
C SER A 35 -8.62 -27.74 9.56
N ASN A 36 -9.76 -28.25 10.05
CA ASN A 36 -10.97 -27.44 10.25
C ASN A 36 -10.70 -26.21 11.14
N ALA A 37 -9.77 -26.31 12.08
CA ALA A 37 -9.32 -25.20 12.94
C ALA A 37 -8.71 -24.05 12.12
N LYS A 38 -7.82 -24.33 11.16
CA LYS A 38 -7.21 -23.30 10.30
C LYS A 38 -8.26 -22.58 9.45
N LYS A 39 -9.24 -23.31 8.92
CA LYS A 39 -10.37 -22.72 8.18
C LYS A 39 -11.26 -21.84 9.03
N ALA A 40 -11.57 -22.27 10.25
CA ALA A 40 -12.35 -21.48 11.19
C ALA A 40 -11.62 -20.17 11.56
N LEU A 41 -10.31 -20.24 11.80
CA LEU A 41 -9.48 -19.05 12.04
C LEU A 41 -9.48 -18.11 10.82
N ALA A 42 -9.27 -18.62 9.60
CA ALA A 42 -9.29 -17.80 8.39
C ALA A 42 -10.65 -17.11 8.18
N LYS A 43 -11.76 -17.82 8.39
CA LYS A 43 -13.11 -17.22 8.36
C LYS A 43 -13.25 -16.12 9.41
N ARG A 44 -12.78 -16.35 10.64
CA ARG A 44 -12.84 -15.37 11.73
C ARG A 44 -11.99 -14.13 11.44
N VAL A 45 -10.79 -14.30 10.88
CA VAL A 45 -9.92 -13.20 10.44
C VAL A 45 -10.59 -12.40 9.33
N LYS A 46 -11.16 -13.05 8.31
CA LYS A 46 -11.89 -12.38 7.23
C LYS A 46 -13.08 -11.57 7.77
N GLN A 47 -13.88 -12.16 8.65
CA GLN A 47 -15.02 -11.45 9.26
C GLN A 47 -14.56 -10.23 10.09
N LYS A 48 -13.48 -10.38 10.86
CA LYS A 48 -12.92 -9.27 11.65
C LYS A 48 -12.30 -8.18 10.76
N SER A 49 -11.55 -8.55 9.71
CA SER A 49 -10.90 -7.58 8.82
C SER A 49 -11.90 -6.79 7.99
N LEU A 50 -13.02 -7.40 7.57
CA LEU A 50 -14.12 -6.70 6.89
C LEU A 50 -14.71 -5.56 7.74
N ARG A 51 -14.76 -5.70 9.07
CA ARG A 51 -15.23 -4.64 9.97
C ARG A 51 -14.21 -3.51 10.15
N ILE A 52 -12.91 -3.83 10.07
CA ILE A 52 -11.83 -2.85 10.26
C ILE A 52 -11.65 -1.96 9.03
N GLY A 53 -11.86 -2.50 7.82
CA GLY A 53 -11.67 -1.75 6.56
C GLY A 53 -12.37 -0.38 6.53
N PRO A 54 -13.70 -0.31 6.78
CA PRO A 54 -14.41 0.97 6.82
C PRO A 54 -13.91 1.94 7.89
N LEU A 55 -13.47 1.43 9.06
CA LEU A 55 -12.91 2.27 10.11
C LEU A 55 -11.59 2.90 9.69
N LEU A 56 -10.70 2.12 9.06
CA LEU A 56 -9.44 2.62 8.51
C LEU A 56 -9.67 3.64 7.41
N ALA A 57 -10.65 3.41 6.52
CA ALA A 57 -11.03 4.34 5.48
C ALA A 57 -11.53 5.67 6.05
N ARG A 58 -12.38 5.64 7.07
CA ARG A 58 -12.86 6.85 7.79
C ARG A 58 -11.73 7.60 8.46
N CYS A 59 -10.84 6.91 9.18
CA CYS A 59 -9.69 7.53 9.82
C CYS A 59 -8.77 8.20 8.80
N LYS A 60 -8.52 7.54 7.66
CA LYS A 60 -7.73 8.11 6.57
C LYS A 60 -8.38 9.36 5.99
N ALA A 61 -9.68 9.30 5.68
CA ALA A 61 -10.42 10.45 5.17
C ALA A 61 -10.40 11.65 6.14
N ALA A 62 -10.52 11.41 7.45
CA ALA A 62 -10.42 12.44 8.46
C ALA A 62 -9.00 13.07 8.52
N GLN A 63 -7.96 12.24 8.39
CA GLN A 63 -6.57 12.72 8.32
C GLN A 63 -6.35 13.56 7.05
N ASP A 64 -6.82 13.10 5.89
CA ASP A 64 -6.70 13.80 4.62
C ASP A 64 -7.43 15.16 4.66
N ALA A 65 -8.67 15.19 5.18
CA ALA A 65 -9.42 16.44 5.36
C ALA A 65 -8.72 17.41 6.33
N SER A 66 -8.11 16.90 7.40
CA SER A 66 -7.33 17.74 8.33
C SER A 66 -6.09 18.33 7.64
N LEU A 67 -5.42 17.56 6.79
CA LEU A 67 -4.27 18.02 6.02
C LEU A 67 -4.67 19.08 5.00
N GLU A 68 -5.79 18.93 4.30
CA GLU A 68 -6.31 19.92 3.36
C GLU A 68 -6.62 21.25 4.04
N ARG A 69 -7.29 21.21 5.21
CA ARG A 69 -7.56 22.42 6.00
C ARG A 69 -6.27 23.11 6.43
N ASN A 70 -5.28 22.34 6.88
CA ASN A 70 -3.99 22.87 7.28
C ASN A 70 -3.19 23.42 6.09
N LEU A 71 -3.29 22.81 4.92
CA LEU A 71 -2.71 23.32 3.68
C LEU A 71 -3.34 24.64 3.27
N ALA A 72 -4.66 24.76 3.31
CA ALA A 72 -5.35 26.02 3.00
C ALA A 72 -4.92 27.14 3.94
N LYS A 73 -4.82 26.86 5.25
CA LYS A 73 -4.30 27.81 6.24
C LYS A 73 -2.84 28.19 5.95
N ALA A 74 -2.00 27.20 5.67
CA ALA A 74 -0.60 27.40 5.33
C ALA A 74 -0.42 28.27 4.08
N HIS A 75 -1.19 28.04 3.01
CA HIS A 75 -1.14 28.87 1.81
C HIS A 75 -1.55 30.32 2.07
N LYS A 76 -2.59 30.54 2.89
CA LYS A 76 -2.96 31.90 3.32
C LYS A 76 -1.81 32.57 4.04
N LEU A 77 -1.17 31.87 5.00
CA LEU A 77 -0.01 32.40 5.72
C LEU A 77 1.17 32.69 4.80
N VAL A 78 1.46 31.86 3.80
CA VAL A 78 2.52 32.13 2.81
C VAL A 78 2.25 33.41 2.03
N LYS A 79 1.00 33.62 1.57
CA LYS A 79 0.63 34.84 0.83
C LYS A 79 0.87 36.09 1.68
N VAL A 80 0.35 36.08 2.92
CA VAL A 80 0.58 37.21 3.84
C VAL A 80 2.08 37.39 4.10
N LEU A 81 2.84 36.31 4.22
CA LEU A 81 4.27 36.37 4.46
C LEU A 81 5.08 36.93 3.29
N GLN A 82 4.62 36.75 2.05
CA GLN A 82 5.27 37.33 0.86
C GLN A 82 5.12 38.84 0.80
N GLU A 83 4.01 39.36 1.31
CA GLU A 83 3.65 40.78 1.35
C GLU A 83 3.94 41.41 2.74
N ALA A 84 4.51 40.66 3.68
CA ALA A 84 4.62 41.08 5.07
C ALA A 84 5.75 42.11 5.30
N ASP A 85 5.38 43.18 6.00
CA ASP A 85 6.30 44.09 6.67
C ASP A 85 6.74 43.55 8.05
N GLN A 86 7.67 44.24 8.70
CA GLN A 86 8.27 43.82 9.99
C GLN A 86 7.21 43.60 11.09
N ASP A 87 6.23 44.49 11.20
CA ASP A 87 5.19 44.40 12.23
C ASP A 87 4.23 43.23 11.98
N VAL A 88 3.85 43.03 10.71
CA VAL A 88 3.03 41.89 10.28
C VAL A 88 3.76 40.57 10.53
N LEU A 89 5.06 40.51 10.24
CA LEU A 89 5.88 39.33 10.49
C LEU A 89 5.92 38.99 11.98
N SER A 90 5.99 39.99 12.86
CA SER A 90 5.97 39.79 14.32
C SER A 90 4.66 39.18 14.81
N GLN A 91 3.53 39.56 14.21
CA GLN A 91 2.20 38.99 14.50
C GLN A 91 2.00 37.59 13.91
N LEU A 92 2.66 37.28 12.79
CA LEU A 92 2.58 35.96 12.14
C LEU A 92 3.38 34.87 12.87
N VAL A 93 4.44 35.23 13.58
CA VAL A 93 5.32 34.26 14.28
C VAL A 93 4.54 33.32 15.23
N PRO A 94 3.68 33.81 16.14
CA PRO A 94 2.84 32.95 16.98
C PRO A 94 1.89 32.05 16.18
N GLN A 95 1.32 32.57 15.08
CA GLN A 95 0.41 31.81 14.23
C GLN A 95 1.15 30.66 13.53
N LEU A 96 2.37 30.90 13.07
CA LEU A 96 3.23 29.89 12.47
C LEU A 96 3.66 28.82 13.48
N GLU A 97 3.89 29.18 14.74
CA GLU A 97 4.22 28.23 15.80
C GLU A 97 3.04 27.33 16.17
N SER A 98 1.82 27.87 16.19
CA SER A 98 0.59 27.13 16.48
C SER A 98 0.17 26.15 15.36
N LEU A 99 0.73 26.31 14.15
CA LEU A 99 0.34 25.49 13.00
C LEU A 99 0.78 24.04 13.21
N PRO A 100 -0.12 23.04 13.09
CA PRO A 100 0.26 21.63 13.16
C PRO A 100 1.02 21.22 11.90
N VAL A 101 2.34 21.41 11.95
CA VAL A 101 3.22 21.20 10.80
C VAL A 101 3.53 19.71 10.61
N THR A 102 3.22 19.21 9.41
CA THR A 102 3.62 17.89 8.95
C THR A 102 4.66 18.01 7.84
N ALA A 103 5.48 16.97 7.65
CA ALA A 103 6.47 16.95 6.57
C ALA A 103 5.84 17.01 5.16
N ALA A 104 4.58 16.57 5.01
CA ALA A 104 3.83 16.72 3.76
C ALA A 104 3.46 18.18 3.50
N LEU A 105 3.02 18.91 4.55
CA LEU A 105 2.70 20.33 4.47
C LEU A 105 3.92 21.17 4.09
N LEU A 106 5.07 20.91 4.74
CA LEU A 106 6.32 21.63 4.45
C LEU A 106 6.79 21.47 3.01
N ARG A 107 6.66 20.27 2.44
CA ARG A 107 7.04 19.99 1.04
C ARG A 107 6.21 20.75 0.02
N ARG A 108 4.90 20.91 0.30
CA ARG A 108 3.96 21.56 -0.63
C ARG A 108 4.00 23.08 -0.55
N THR A 109 4.18 23.62 0.65
CA THR A 109 3.98 25.05 0.92
C THR A 109 5.29 25.85 0.92
N LEU A 110 6.43 25.18 1.13
CA LEU A 110 7.76 25.81 1.19
C LEU A 110 7.85 27.01 2.16
N ILE A 111 6.96 27.09 3.17
CA ILE A 111 6.98 28.14 4.21
C ILE A 111 8.38 28.38 4.78
N PRO A 112 9.21 27.36 5.11
CA PRO A 112 10.53 27.60 5.69
C PRO A 112 11.46 28.43 4.80
N LYS A 113 11.30 28.34 3.46
CA LYS A 113 12.10 29.11 2.50
C LYS A 113 11.69 30.58 2.55
N PHE A 114 10.40 30.86 2.38
CA PHE A 114 9.85 32.21 2.43
C PHE A 114 10.12 32.88 3.79
N LEU A 115 9.94 32.13 4.89
CA LEU A 115 10.20 32.61 6.25
C LEU A 115 11.68 32.98 6.48
N ARG A 116 12.60 32.27 5.84
CA ARG A 116 14.03 32.60 5.89
C ARG A 116 14.33 33.86 5.07
N GLU A 117 13.75 33.97 3.88
CA GLU A 117 13.93 35.13 3.01
C GLU A 117 13.42 36.41 3.69
N THR A 118 12.25 36.37 4.33
CA THR A 118 11.72 37.51 5.09
C THR A 118 12.52 37.81 6.36
N ALA A 119 12.98 36.79 7.09
CA ALA A 119 13.84 36.97 8.25
C ALA A 119 15.23 37.53 7.91
N CYS A 120 15.72 37.34 6.68
CA CYS A 120 16.94 38.00 6.21
C CYS A 120 16.71 39.50 5.97
N LYS A 121 15.50 39.90 5.52
CA LYS A 121 15.14 41.32 5.34
C LYS A 121 15.00 42.06 6.68
N PHE A 122 14.52 41.36 7.71
CA PHE A 122 14.28 41.95 9.05
C PHE A 122 15.07 41.21 10.16
N PRO A 123 16.34 41.60 10.42
CA PRO A 123 17.22 40.91 11.35
C PRO A 123 16.68 40.81 12.79
N SER A 124 15.88 41.79 13.22
CA SER A 124 15.29 41.88 14.57
C SER A 124 14.39 40.68 14.92
N ILE A 125 13.79 40.03 13.91
CA ILE A 125 12.85 38.92 14.09
C ILE A 125 13.53 37.55 13.87
N LYS A 126 14.75 37.55 13.33
CA LYS A 126 15.52 36.34 13.00
C LYS A 126 15.69 35.42 14.21
N SER A 127 15.91 35.99 15.41
CA SER A 127 16.04 35.22 16.66
C SER A 127 14.78 34.41 17.00
N LYS A 128 13.59 34.95 16.72
CA LYS A 128 12.30 34.28 16.97
C LYS A 128 11.95 33.25 15.90
N VAL A 129 12.36 33.49 14.65
CA VAL A 129 12.08 32.62 13.50
C VAL A 129 12.98 31.38 13.45
N THR A 130 14.25 31.54 13.80
CA THR A 130 15.25 30.46 13.74
C THR A 130 14.84 29.17 14.49
N PRO A 131 14.33 29.22 15.74
CA PRO A 131 13.90 28.02 16.46
C PRO A 131 12.70 27.33 15.78
N ILE A 132 11.77 28.09 15.20
CA ILE A 132 10.62 27.54 14.46
C ILE A 132 11.12 26.75 13.24
N ILE A 133 12.03 27.33 12.46
CA ILE A 133 12.63 26.67 11.30
C ILE A 133 13.37 25.39 11.73
N GLN A 134 14.09 25.42 12.84
CA GLN A 134 14.82 24.26 13.34
C GLN A 134 13.88 23.12 13.75
N LYS A 135 12.80 23.42 14.49
CA LYS A 135 11.76 22.46 14.85
C LYS A 135 11.15 21.80 13.61
N TRP A 136 10.85 22.58 12.58
CA TRP A 136 10.31 22.06 11.31
C TRP A 136 11.31 21.19 10.54
N ARG A 137 12.61 21.54 10.57
CA ARG A 137 13.67 20.71 9.99
C ARG A 137 13.75 19.36 10.67
N GLU A 138 13.70 19.31 11.99
CA GLU A 138 13.71 18.05 12.73
C GLU A 138 12.51 17.17 12.38
N ILE A 139 11.30 17.74 12.33
CA ILE A 139 10.09 17.03 11.92
C ILE A 139 10.28 16.43 10.51
N TYR A 140 10.81 17.22 9.57
CA TYR A 140 11.06 16.77 8.21
C TYR A 140 12.10 15.65 8.12
N VAL A 141 13.22 15.78 8.84
CA VAL A 141 14.29 14.76 8.86
C VAL A 141 13.79 13.46 9.50
N LYS A 142 13.08 13.54 10.63
CA LYS A 142 12.48 12.38 11.31
C LYS A 142 11.50 11.65 10.40
N ASP A 143 10.64 12.37 9.68
CA ASP A 143 9.69 11.76 8.74
C ASP A 143 10.37 11.12 7.53
N ARG A 144 11.39 11.78 6.97
CA ARG A 144 12.19 11.24 5.86
C ARG A 144 12.92 9.95 6.25
N ALA A 145 13.51 9.91 7.44
CA ALA A 145 14.16 8.71 7.97
C ALA A 145 13.17 7.55 8.12
N ARG A 146 11.96 7.82 8.64
CA ARG A 146 10.88 6.82 8.74
C ARG A 146 10.48 6.27 7.37
N GLN A 147 10.29 7.13 6.37
CA GLN A 147 9.93 6.70 5.01
C GLN A 147 11.02 5.84 4.37
N ILE A 148 12.31 6.19 4.56
CA ILE A 148 13.43 5.37 4.07
C ILE A 148 13.44 4.00 4.76
N GLY A 149 13.24 3.96 6.08
CA GLY A 149 13.14 2.71 6.84
C GLY A 149 12.00 1.83 6.36
N GLN A 150 10.80 2.40 6.16
CA GLN A 150 9.64 1.67 5.66
C GLN A 150 9.86 1.11 4.24
N LYS A 151 10.49 1.87 3.35
CA LYS A 151 10.84 1.39 2.00
C LYS A 151 11.83 0.22 2.05
N LYS A 152 12.87 0.31 2.89
CA LYS A 152 13.84 -0.77 3.08
C LYS A 152 13.18 -2.04 3.63
N GLU A 153 12.30 -1.90 4.62
CA GLU A 153 11.57 -3.03 5.20
C GLU A 153 10.57 -3.64 4.22
N ALA A 154 9.84 -2.82 3.46
CA ALA A 154 8.95 -3.30 2.39
C ALA A 154 9.73 -4.09 1.33
N PHE A 155 10.90 -3.59 0.91
CA PHE A 155 11.78 -4.27 -0.04
C PHE A 155 12.29 -5.62 0.49
N LYS A 156 12.71 -5.69 1.76
CA LYS A 156 13.10 -6.96 2.41
C LYS A 156 11.94 -7.96 2.47
N ARG A 157 10.73 -7.49 2.78
CA ARG A 157 9.52 -8.34 2.83
C ARG A 157 9.15 -8.87 1.44
N SER A 158 9.26 -8.04 0.41
CA SER A 158 9.03 -8.45 -0.98
C SER A 158 10.01 -9.55 -1.42
N ARG A 159 11.27 -9.49 -1.00
CA ARG A 159 12.27 -10.54 -1.31
C ARG A 159 12.04 -11.86 -0.56
N LYS A 160 11.40 -11.84 0.61
CA LYS A 160 11.13 -13.04 1.43
C LYS A 160 9.76 -13.68 1.16
N GLY A 161 8.91 -13.05 0.34
CA GLY A 161 7.48 -13.37 0.22
C GLY A 161 7.06 -14.25 -0.96
N THR A 162 7.94 -14.55 -1.91
CA THR A 162 7.61 -15.44 -3.04
C THR A 162 8.14 -16.84 -2.77
N PRO A 163 7.31 -17.82 -2.37
CA PRO A 163 7.65 -19.20 -2.69
C PRO A 163 7.71 -19.27 -4.21
N ALA A 164 8.81 -19.81 -4.75
CA ALA A 164 8.94 -20.08 -6.17
C ALA A 164 7.72 -20.91 -6.62
N THR A 165 6.73 -20.24 -7.22
CA THR A 165 5.75 -20.92 -8.05
C THR A 165 6.55 -21.28 -9.29
N SER A 166 7.07 -22.50 -9.29
CA SER A 166 7.52 -23.17 -10.50
C SER A 166 6.33 -23.16 -11.45
N GLN A 167 6.27 -22.14 -12.31
CA GLN A 167 5.46 -22.20 -13.51
C GLN A 167 6.18 -23.20 -14.40
N SER A 168 5.86 -24.47 -14.24
CA SER A 168 5.97 -25.42 -15.34
C SER A 168 5.22 -24.80 -16.51
N ARG A 169 6.02 -24.36 -17.49
CA ARG A 169 5.57 -23.91 -18.80
C ARG A 169 4.62 -24.99 -19.34
N PRO A 170 3.36 -24.68 -19.67
CA PRO A 170 2.57 -25.63 -20.43
C PRO A 170 3.25 -25.77 -21.79
N ASP A 171 3.71 -26.98 -22.12
CA ASP A 171 4.13 -27.32 -23.47
C ASP A 171 2.98 -26.99 -24.42
N LEU A 172 3.19 -25.97 -25.25
CA LEU A 172 2.35 -25.71 -26.40
C LEU A 172 2.47 -26.92 -27.34
N PRO A 173 1.37 -27.50 -27.84
CA PRO A 173 1.45 -28.42 -28.95
C PRO A 173 2.09 -27.68 -30.14
N LEU A 174 3.17 -28.24 -30.70
CA LEU A 174 3.69 -27.80 -31.99
C LEU A 174 2.56 -27.90 -33.01
N GLU A 175 2.23 -26.78 -33.66
CA GLU A 175 1.38 -26.80 -34.83
C GLU A 175 2.06 -27.62 -35.94
N PRO A 176 1.31 -28.43 -36.70
CA PRO A 176 1.88 -29.15 -37.84
C PRO A 176 2.29 -28.16 -38.94
N GLU A 177 3.52 -28.31 -39.41
CA GLU A 177 4.11 -27.59 -40.54
C GLU A 177 3.16 -27.56 -41.77
N PRO A 178 3.05 -26.42 -42.48
CA PRO A 178 2.26 -26.35 -43.70
C PRO A 178 2.90 -27.20 -44.80
N THR A 179 2.14 -28.18 -45.28
CA THR A 179 2.47 -29.02 -46.43
C THR A 179 2.66 -28.14 -47.67
N GLN A 180 3.85 -28.18 -48.27
CA GLN A 180 4.08 -27.53 -49.57
C GLN A 180 3.27 -28.24 -50.65
N PRO A 181 2.57 -27.50 -51.54
CA PRO A 181 1.92 -28.11 -52.70
C PRO A 181 2.97 -28.57 -53.71
N THR A 182 2.91 -29.85 -54.04
CA THR A 182 3.63 -30.49 -55.15
C THR A 182 3.18 -29.85 -56.46
N GLU A 183 4.11 -29.24 -57.21
CA GLU A 183 3.87 -28.84 -58.60
C GLU A 183 3.64 -30.08 -59.47
N PRO A 184 2.65 -30.07 -60.37
CA PRO A 184 2.49 -31.13 -61.35
C PRO A 184 3.57 -31.02 -62.44
N ALA A 185 4.17 -32.16 -62.76
CA ALA A 185 4.98 -32.33 -63.94
C ALA A 185 4.09 -32.32 -65.18
N ASP A 186 4.42 -31.46 -66.14
CA ASP A 186 3.93 -31.55 -67.53
C ASP A 186 5.13 -31.53 -68.48
N ASP A 187 5.24 -32.64 -69.21
CA ASP A 187 5.94 -32.95 -70.49
C ASP A 187 7.42 -32.57 -70.75
#